data_AF-A0A1E5WDB9-F1
#
_entry.id   AF-A0A1E5WDB9-F1
#
_cell.length_a   1.000
_cell.length_b   1.000
_cell.length_c   1.000
_cell.angle_alpha   90.00
_cell.angle_beta   90.00
_cell.angle_gamma   90.00
#
_symmetry.space_group_name_H-M   'P 1'
#
loop_
_entity.id
_entity.type
_entity.pdbx_description
1 polymer ?
#
loop_
_entity_poly.entity_id
_entity_poly.type
_entity_poly.pdbx_seq_one_letter_code
_entity_poly.pdbx_strand_id
1 'polypeptide(L)'
;MYGERCALDVKYMVLMNAVEARVEVKVLRLGAISGSVNMKLHAKTSGFDEVIRLFRGAAPEPGSRLKFAVAVERHNNLDLYIEAAPRDNPFVGKEKKTMSCSWRQFNFGSGYHGTDEVEAELGNFAKVSVKVIWRSYR
;
A
#
# COMPACT_ATOMS: atom_id res chain seq x y z
N MET A 1 15.94 2.12 -16.89
CA MET A 1 14.99 3.23 -16.65
C MET A 1 13.59 2.72 -16.92
N TYR A 2 12.93 2.11 -15.93
CA TYR A 2 11.52 1.72 -16.00
C TYR A 2 10.92 2.00 -14.64
N GLY A 3 10.00 2.98 -14.55
CA GLY A 3 9.29 3.25 -13.30
C GLY A 3 8.77 4.68 -13.05
N GLU A 4 8.92 5.64 -13.97
CA GLU A 4 8.58 7.04 -13.65
C GLU A 4 7.21 7.54 -14.14
N ARG A 5 6.45 6.76 -14.92
CA ARG A 5 5.12 7.19 -15.39
C ARG A 5 4.17 6.00 -15.48
N CYS A 6 3.38 5.78 -14.43
CA CYS A 6 2.33 4.77 -14.41
C CYS A 6 1.26 5.12 -15.47
N ALA A 7 0.96 4.19 -16.38
CA ALA A 7 -0.18 4.28 -17.28
C ALA A 7 -1.37 3.55 -16.65
N LEU A 8 -2.53 4.20 -16.59
CA LEU A 8 -3.78 3.65 -16.07
C LEU A 8 -4.74 3.49 -17.26
N ASP A 9 -5.04 2.25 -17.63
CA ASP A 9 -6.08 1.93 -18.62
C ASP A 9 -7.45 1.99 -17.91
N VAL A 10 -8.25 3.02 -18.19
CA VAL A 10 -9.59 3.16 -17.59
C VAL A 10 -10.64 3.20 -18.68
N LYS A 11 -11.55 2.22 -18.66
CA LYS A 11 -12.75 2.27 -19.50
C LYS A 11 -13.64 3.45 -19.06
N TYR A 12 -13.96 4.31 -20.03
CA TYR A 12 -14.67 5.59 -19.86
C TYR A 12 -15.95 5.52 -19.01
N MET A 13 -16.68 4.40 -19.05
CA MET A 13 -17.94 4.20 -18.32
C MET A 13 -17.77 4.10 -16.79
N VAL A 14 -16.58 3.73 -16.29
CA VAL A 14 -16.32 3.53 -14.86
C VAL A 14 -15.91 4.83 -14.15
N LEU A 15 -15.39 5.83 -14.89
CA LEU A 15 -14.93 7.10 -14.31
C LEU A 15 -16.05 8.00 -13.79
N MET A 16 -17.25 7.97 -14.40
CA MET A 16 -18.35 8.85 -13.96
C MET A 16 -18.80 8.56 -12.52
N ASN A 17 -18.61 7.33 -12.07
CA ASN A 17 -18.91 6.88 -10.71
C ASN A 17 -17.65 6.58 -9.90
N ALA A 18 -16.47 7.09 -10.27
CA ALA A 18 -15.25 6.92 -9.50
C ALA A 18 -14.90 8.16 -8.66
N VAL A 19 -14.20 7.94 -7.56
CA VAL A 19 -13.49 8.95 -6.76
C VAL A 19 -12.00 8.61 -6.71
N GLU A 20 -11.14 9.62 -6.62
CA GLU A 20 -9.71 9.41 -6.45
C GLU A 20 -9.40 9.21 -4.96
N ALA A 21 -8.82 8.06 -4.63
CA ALA A 21 -8.19 7.79 -3.35
C ALA A 21 -6.68 8.03 -3.46
N ARG A 22 -6.17 9.08 -2.81
CA ARG A 22 -4.73 9.30 -2.67
C ARG A 22 -4.22 8.58 -1.44
N VAL A 23 -3.52 7.48 -1.65
CA VAL A 23 -2.92 6.67 -0.59
C VAL A 23 -1.50 7.15 -0.33
N GLU A 24 -1.24 7.70 0.84
CA GLU A 24 0.10 7.98 1.34
C GLU A 24 0.48 6.95 2.41
N VAL A 25 1.63 6.30 2.25
CA VAL A 25 2.19 5.38 3.26
C VAL A 25 3.51 5.93 3.74
N LYS A 26 3.59 6.28 5.02
CA LYS A 26 4.79 6.78 5.69
C LYS A 26 5.38 5.69 6.57
N VAL A 27 6.65 5.36 6.36
CA VAL A 27 7.37 4.48 7.28
C VAL A 27 7.73 5.29 8.53
N LEU A 28 7.22 4.90 9.70
CA LEU A 28 7.52 5.56 10.97
C LEU A 28 8.74 4.94 11.64
N ARG A 29 8.84 3.62 11.58
CA ARG A 29 9.94 2.84 12.14
C ARG A 29 10.17 1.60 11.29
N LEU A 30 11.43 1.21 11.13
CA LEU A 30 11.82 -0.11 10.65
C LEU A 30 12.39 -0.93 11.81
N GLY A 31 12.31 -2.25 11.68
CA GLY A 31 12.94 -3.21 12.58
C GLY A 31 14.46 -2.99 12.66
N ALA A 32 15.09 -3.67 13.62
CA ALA A 32 16.45 -3.37 14.10
C ALA A 32 17.58 -3.35 13.06
N ILE A 33 17.34 -3.79 11.82
CA ILE A 33 18.32 -3.75 10.73
C ILE A 33 17.71 -2.98 9.55
N SER A 34 18.20 -1.74 9.36
CA SER A 34 17.83 -0.92 8.20
C SER A 34 18.17 -1.65 6.89
N GLY A 35 17.27 -1.64 5.92
CA GLY A 35 17.46 -2.29 4.62
C GLY A 35 17.23 -3.81 4.58
N SER A 36 16.88 -4.44 5.72
CA SER A 36 16.60 -5.88 5.82
C SER A 36 15.12 -6.24 5.74
N VAL A 37 14.24 -5.30 5.41
CA VAL A 37 12.79 -5.52 5.35
C VAL A 37 12.31 -5.27 3.93
N ASN A 38 11.61 -6.25 3.37
CA ASN A 38 10.84 -6.09 2.16
C ASN A 38 9.40 -5.70 2.52
N MET A 39 8.86 -4.73 1.81
CA MET A 39 7.46 -4.30 1.94
C MET A 39 6.70 -4.58 0.65
N LYS A 40 5.48 -5.07 0.78
CA LYS A 40 4.50 -5.15 -0.31
C LYS A 40 3.26 -4.35 0.05
N LEU A 41 2.75 -3.61 -0.92
CA LEU A 41 1.52 -2.84 -0.80
C LEU A 41 0.61 -3.19 -1.96
N HIS A 42 -0.60 -3.63 -1.65
CA HIS A 42 -1.64 -3.91 -2.63
C HIS A 42 -2.92 -3.17 -2.28
N ALA A 43 -3.68 -2.79 -3.29
CA ALA A 43 -5.02 -2.27 -3.17
C ALA A 43 -5.99 -3.19 -3.90
N LYS A 44 -7.17 -3.40 -3.32
CA LYS A 44 -8.31 -3.99 -3.99
C LYS A 44 -9.49 -3.03 -3.81
N THR A 45 -10.25 -2.85 -4.86
CA THR A 45 -11.43 -1.97 -4.84
C THR A 45 -12.67 -2.80 -5.08
N SER A 46 -13.68 -2.55 -4.25
CA SER A 46 -15.07 -3.01 -4.36
C SER A 46 -15.55 -3.47 -5.74
N GLY A 47 -15.50 -2.51 -6.67
CA GLY A 47 -16.06 -2.61 -8.02
C GLY A 47 -15.13 -3.22 -9.06
N PHE A 48 -13.97 -3.75 -8.67
CA PHE A 48 -13.01 -4.36 -9.59
C PHE A 48 -12.44 -5.66 -9.02
N ASP A 49 -12.40 -6.70 -9.85
CA ASP A 49 -11.87 -8.01 -9.43
C ASP A 49 -10.35 -8.05 -9.30
N GLU A 50 -9.65 -7.05 -9.85
CA GLU A 50 -8.20 -7.00 -9.88
C GLU A 50 -7.59 -6.46 -8.58
N VAL A 51 -6.52 -7.12 -8.12
CA VAL A 51 -5.67 -6.61 -7.03
C VAL A 51 -4.54 -5.79 -7.64
N ILE A 52 -4.54 -4.49 -7.33
CA ILE A 52 -3.57 -3.52 -7.82
C ILE A 52 -2.33 -3.58 -6.94
N ARG A 53 -1.16 -3.84 -7.53
CA ARG A 53 0.12 -3.77 -6.82
C ARG A 53 0.64 -2.34 -6.81
N LEU A 54 0.58 -1.69 -5.66
CA LEU A 54 1.07 -0.31 -5.48
C LEU A 54 2.59 -0.28 -5.27
N PHE A 55 3.12 -1.20 -4.46
CA PHE A 55 4.56 -1.25 -4.17
C PHE A 55 5.03 -2.67 -3.90
N ARG A 56 6.26 -2.99 -4.31
CA ARG A 56 6.98 -4.19 -3.91
C ARG A 56 8.48 -3.93 -3.97
N GLY A 57 9.17 -4.07 -2.83
CA GLY A 57 10.61 -3.89 -2.79
C GLY A 57 11.13 -3.73 -1.36
N ALA A 58 12.35 -3.21 -1.23
CA ALA A 58 12.90 -2.84 0.06
C ALA A 58 12.02 -1.74 0.69
N ALA A 59 11.75 -1.86 1.99
CA ALA A 59 10.98 -0.85 2.70
C ALA A 59 11.70 0.51 2.63
N PRO A 60 10.98 1.61 2.34
CA PRO A 60 11.56 2.95 2.35
C PRO A 60 12.16 3.31 3.71
N GLU A 61 13.14 4.21 3.72
CA GLU A 61 13.73 4.69 4.98
C GLU A 61 12.69 5.35 5.89
N PRO A 62 12.82 5.23 7.22
CA PRO A 62 11.93 5.92 8.16
C PRO A 62 11.83 7.42 7.85
N GLY A 63 10.62 7.96 7.85
CA GLY A 63 10.31 9.33 7.44
C GLY A 63 9.92 9.48 5.97
N SER A 64 10.36 8.56 5.10
CA SER A 64 9.98 8.54 3.68
C SER A 64 8.50 8.23 3.49
N ARG A 65 7.92 8.80 2.43
CA ARG A 65 6.50 8.63 2.07
C ARG A 65 6.37 8.09 0.67
N LEU A 66 5.62 7.00 0.52
CA LEU A 66 5.13 6.54 -0.77
C LEU A 66 3.76 7.17 -1.01
N LYS A 67 3.48 7.52 -2.27
CA LYS A 67 2.21 8.15 -2.67
C LYS A 67 1.67 7.45 -3.90
N PHE A 68 0.39 7.11 -3.86
CA PHE A 68 -0.32 6.44 -4.93
C PHE A 68 -1.69 7.09 -5.13
N ALA A 69 -2.19 7.07 -6.37
CA ALA A 69 -3.57 7.41 -6.68
C ALA A 69 -4.29 6.14 -7.15
N VAL A 70 -5.42 5.83 -6.53
CA VAL A 70 -6.26 4.68 -6.86
C VAL A 70 -7.66 5.20 -7.17
N ALA A 71 -8.21 4.80 -8.31
CA ALA A 71 -9.61 5.08 -8.63
C ALA A 71 -10.50 4.07 -7.89
N VAL A 72 -11.50 4.56 -7.16
CA VAL A 72 -12.43 3.72 -6.39
C VAL A 72 -13.85 4.07 -6.81
N GLU A 73 -14.67 3.06 -7.06
CA GLU A 73 -16.09 3.26 -7.33
C GLU A 73 -16.79 3.92 -6.12
N ARG A 74 -17.69 4.87 -6.38
CA ARG A 74 -18.51 5.54 -5.38
C ARG A 74 -19.37 4.53 -4.63
N HIS A 75 -19.59 4.79 -3.35
CA HIS A 75 -20.34 3.94 -2.44
C HIS A 75 -19.74 2.54 -2.27
N ASN A 76 -18.44 2.42 -2.53
CA ASN A 76 -17.71 1.16 -2.43
C ASN A 76 -16.47 1.30 -1.53
N ASN A 77 -15.72 0.22 -1.32
CA ASN A 77 -14.56 0.24 -0.41
C ASN A 77 -13.22 0.11 -1.13
N LEU A 78 -12.20 0.73 -0.53
CA LEU A 78 -10.79 0.49 -0.80
C LEU A 78 -10.22 -0.41 0.29
N ASP A 79 -9.86 -1.63 -0.08
CA ASP A 79 -9.09 -2.55 0.76
C ASP A 79 -7.59 -2.35 0.48
N LEU A 80 -6.83 -2.00 1.52
CA LEU A 80 -5.38 -1.84 1.45
C LEU A 80 -4.69 -2.95 2.23
N TYR A 81 -3.80 -3.68 1.57
CA TYR A 81 -3.02 -4.77 2.15
C TYR A 81 -1.55 -4.37 2.24
N ILE A 82 -1.01 -4.39 3.45
CA ILE A 82 0.39 -4.07 3.72
C ILE A 82 1.05 -5.31 4.32
N GLU A 83 2.13 -5.76 3.71
CA GLU A 83 2.94 -6.88 4.17
C GLU A 83 4.38 -6.41 4.39
N ALA A 84 4.97 -6.81 5.51
CA ALA A 84 6.40 -6.70 5.77
C ALA A 84 6.99 -8.07 6.05
N ALA A 85 8.13 -8.35 5.43
CA ALA A 85 8.88 -9.59 5.61
C ALA A 85 10.38 -9.29 5.66
N PRO A 86 11.19 -10.19 6.26
CA PRO A 86 12.64 -10.13 6.11
C PRO A 86 13.03 -10.11 4.63
N ARG A 87 14.09 -9.36 4.30
CA ARG A 87 14.72 -9.41 2.99
C ARG A 87 15.52 -10.70 2.91
N ASP A 88 15.29 -11.49 1.86
CA ASP A 88 16.06 -12.70 1.60
C ASP A 88 17.54 -12.35 1.56
N ASN A 89 18.31 -12.90 2.51
CA ASN A 89 19.74 -12.68 2.60
C ASN A 89 20.45 -13.77 1.77
N PRO A 90 21.13 -13.45 0.66
CA PRO A 90 21.75 -14.46 -0.20
C PRO A 90 22.93 -15.22 0.46
N PHE A 91 23.38 -14.79 1.64
CA PHE A 91 24.54 -15.35 2.36
C PHE A 91 24.21 -16.36 3.46
N VAL A 92 22.93 -16.61 3.76
CA VAL A 92 22.55 -17.54 4.84
C VAL A 92 22.10 -18.85 4.20
N GLY A 93 22.92 -19.89 4.41
CA GLY A 93 22.63 -21.25 4.00
C GLY A 93 21.23 -21.69 4.42
N LYS A 94 20.68 -22.60 3.62
CA LYS A 94 19.35 -23.21 3.75
C LYS A 94 19.05 -23.72 5.15
N GLU A 95 18.60 -22.85 6.04
CA GLU A 95 17.78 -23.23 7.18
C GLU A 95 16.41 -22.59 6.97
N LYS A 96 15.41 -23.45 6.73
CA LYS A 96 13.99 -23.08 6.72
C LYS A 96 13.57 -22.68 8.14
N LYS A 97 14.11 -21.59 8.68
CA LYS A 97 13.38 -20.83 9.71
C LYS A 97 12.20 -20.24 8.99
N THR A 98 11.00 -20.67 9.36
CA THR A 98 9.73 -20.07 8.94
C THR A 98 9.90 -18.56 8.94
N MET A 99 10.10 -17.95 7.77
CA MET A 99 10.30 -16.50 7.71
C MET A 99 8.98 -15.90 8.13
N SER A 100 8.93 -15.40 9.36
CA SER A 100 7.73 -14.74 9.88
C SER A 100 7.50 -13.51 9.01
N CYS A 101 6.37 -13.47 8.29
CA CYS A 101 5.88 -12.26 7.67
C CYS A 101 4.78 -11.67 8.57
N SER A 102 4.65 -10.35 8.56
CA SER A 102 3.54 -9.66 9.21
C SER A 102 2.76 -8.89 8.17
N TRP A 103 1.44 -8.94 8.26
CA TRP A 103 0.58 -8.23 7.34
C TRP A 103 -0.62 -7.61 8.06
N ARG A 104 -1.17 -6.56 7.46
CA ARG A 104 -2.38 -5.87 7.90
C ARG A 104 -3.24 -5.55 6.68
N GLN A 105 -4.56 -5.62 6.88
CA GLN A 105 -5.55 -5.12 5.94
C GLN A 105 -6.28 -3.94 6.57
N PHE A 106 -6.55 -2.93 5.76
CA PHE A 106 -7.40 -1.79 6.09
C PHE A 106 -8.53 -1.71 5.09
N ASN A 107 -9.71 -1.33 5.56
CA ASN A 107 -10.87 -1.09 4.72
C ASN A 107 -11.29 0.37 4.89
N PHE A 108 -11.36 1.10 3.78
CA PHE A 108 -11.77 2.49 3.76
C PHE A 108 -12.99 2.66 2.86
N GLY A 109 -14.08 3.21 3.39
CA GLY A 109 -15.25 3.56 2.60
C GLY A 109 -14.98 4.74 1.68
N SER A 110 -15.39 4.66 0.42
CA SER A 110 -15.21 5.74 -0.55
C SER A 110 -15.95 7.01 -0.10
N GLY A 111 -15.22 8.12 -0.02
CA GLY A 111 -15.77 9.44 0.27
C GLY A 111 -15.66 10.40 -0.93
N TYR A 112 -16.51 11.42 -0.98
CA TYR A 112 -16.38 12.52 -1.95
C TYR A 112 -15.23 13.47 -1.59
N HIS A 113 -14.97 13.60 -0.28
CA HIS A 113 -13.93 14.40 0.34
C HIS A 113 -13.62 13.79 1.71
N GLY A 114 -12.43 14.08 2.24
CA GLY A 114 -12.06 13.67 3.58
C GLY A 114 -10.67 13.08 3.65
N THR A 115 -10.29 12.66 4.85
CA THR A 115 -9.00 12.04 5.10
C THR A 115 -9.17 11.00 6.19
N ASP A 116 -8.78 9.77 5.87
CA ASP A 116 -8.67 8.68 6.83
C ASP A 116 -7.18 8.48 7.14
N GLU A 117 -6.82 8.39 8.41
CA GLU A 117 -5.44 8.16 8.82
C GLU A 117 -5.39 7.08 9.90
N VAL A 118 -4.56 6.06 9.68
CA VAL A 118 -4.39 4.92 10.58
C VAL A 118 -2.92 4.55 10.70
N GLU A 119 -2.50 4.17 11.90
CA GLU A 119 -1.17 3.60 12.12
C GLU A 119 -1.25 2.07 12.16
N ALA A 120 -0.23 1.42 11.64
CA ALA A 120 -0.14 -0.03 11.54
C ALA A 120 1.21 -0.52 12.08
N GLU A 121 1.15 -1.46 13.01
CA GLU A 121 2.31 -2.24 13.43
C GLU A 121 2.34 -3.56 12.68
N LEU A 122 3.41 -3.77 11.90
CA LEU A 122 3.72 -4.97 11.13
C LEU A 122 4.70 -5.83 11.94
N GLY A 123 4.27 -6.21 13.15
CA GLY A 123 5.10 -6.92 14.13
C GLY A 123 6.39 -6.17 14.45
N ASN A 124 7.51 -6.90 14.51
CA ASN A 124 8.83 -6.31 14.76
C ASN A 124 9.49 -5.73 13.50
N PHE A 125 8.83 -5.78 12.34
CA PHE A 125 9.43 -5.40 11.05
C PHE A 125 9.30 -3.93 10.74
N ALA A 126 8.13 -3.34 10.98
CA ALA A 126 7.88 -1.94 10.68
C ALA A 126 6.67 -1.40 11.44
N LYS A 127 6.69 -0.10 11.67
CA LYS A 127 5.51 0.70 12.01
C LYS A 127 5.30 1.70 10.88
N VAL A 128 4.09 1.75 10.33
CA VAL A 128 3.73 2.65 9.22
C VAL A 128 2.50 3.48 9.57
N SER A 129 2.42 4.70 9.04
CA SER A 129 1.19 5.50 8.99
C SER A 129 0.64 5.43 7.57
N VAL A 130 -0.65 5.15 7.46
CA VAL A 130 -1.40 5.09 6.22
C VAL A 130 -2.41 6.22 6.24
N LYS A 131 -2.38 7.04 5.20
CA LYS A 131 -3.29 8.15 5.02
C LYS A 131 -4.00 8.02 3.67
N VAL A 132 -5.32 8.03 3.66
CA VAL A 132 -6.13 8.02 2.44
C VAL A 132 -6.85 9.36 2.34
N ILE A 133 -6.60 10.10 1.26
CA ILE A 133 -7.25 11.38 0.99
C ILE A 133 -8.20 11.20 -0.17
N TRP A 134 -9.49 11.45 0.07
CA TRP A 134 -10.52 11.33 -0.94
C TRP A 134 -10.69 12.62 -1.72
N ARG A 135 -10.72 12.52 -3.05
CA ARG A 135 -11.00 13.63 -3.95
C ARG A 135 -12.02 13.23 -4.99
N SER A 136 -13.01 14.09 -5.18
CA SER A 136 -13.89 14.06 -6.34
C SER A 136 -13.58 15.26 -7.23
N TYR A 137 -13.48 15.02 -8.53
CA TYR A 137 -13.38 16.08 -9.53
C TYR A 137 -14.77 16.31 -10.10
N ARG A 138 -15.23 17.57 -10.06
CA ARG A 138 -16.47 18.01 -10.71
C ARG A 138 -16.19 18.36 -12.17
#